data_AF-A0A1H1M5M0-F1
#
_entry.id   AF-A0A1H1M5M0-F1
#
_cell.length_a   1.000
_cell.length_b   1.000
_cell.length_c   1.000
_cell.angle_alpha   90.00
_cell.angle_beta   90.00
_cell.angle_gamma   90.00
#
_symmetry.space_group_name_H-M   'P 1'
#
loop_
_entity.id
_entity.type
_entity.pdbx_description
1 polymer ?
#
loop_
_entity_poly.entity_id
_entity_poly.type
_entity_poly.pdbx_seq_one_letter_code
_entity_poly.pdbx_strand_id
1 'polypeptide(L)' 'MSQQTPDEIQADIERQREQLASTVDQLTHKLDVKAQTKQRVATAKDRATTDEGKPVPEIYGAVAGAALALLIILVRSRR' A
#
# COMPACT_ATOMS: atom_id res chain seq x y z
N MET A 1 13.55 33.53 30.81
CA MET A 1 13.76 32.37 29.91
C MET A 1 13.83 31.14 30.79
N SER A 2 12.79 30.31 30.77
CA SER A 2 12.77 29.05 31.50
C SER A 2 13.73 28.09 30.80
N GLN A 3 14.90 27.86 31.38
CA GLN A 3 15.82 26.84 30.88
C GLN A 3 15.32 25.50 31.40
N GLN A 4 14.93 24.60 30.49
CA GLN A 4 14.65 23.21 30.85
C GLN A 4 15.92 22.56 31.36
N THR A 5 15.78 21.74 32.40
CA THR A 5 16.87 20.94 32.94
C THR A 5 17.25 19.82 31.96
N PRO A 6 18.49 19.32 31.99
CA PRO A 6 18.92 18.21 31.13
C PRO A 6 18.01 16.97 31.23
N ASP A 7 17.52 16.65 32.44
CA ASP A 7 16.63 15.51 32.68
C ASP A 7 15.25 15.70 32.02
N GLU A 8 14.73 16.93 32.02
CA GLU A 8 13.48 17.26 31.32
C GLU A 8 13.62 17.12 29.80
N ILE A 9 14.77 17.54 29.24
CA ILE A 9 15.08 17.40 27.82
C ILE A 9 15.20 15.91 27.46
N GLN A 10 15.85 15.10 28.30
CA GLN A 10 15.97 13.66 28.11
C GLN A 10 14.59 12.99 28.04
N ALA A 11 13.71 13.31 29.00
CA ALA A 11 12.34 12.78 29.03
C ALA A 11 11.51 13.21 27.81
N ASP A 12 11.68 14.44 27.34
CA ASP A 12 11.04 14.92 26.11
C ASP A 12 11.51 14.17 24.86
N ILE A 13 12.82 13.90 24.77
CA ILE A 13 13.39 13.14 23.65
C ILE A 13 12.84 11.71 23.64
N GLU A 14 12.76 11.05 24.79
CA GLU A 14 12.21 9.69 24.89
C GLU A 14 10.74 9.64 24.44
N ARG A 15 9.91 10.56 24.93
CA ARG A 15 8.51 10.70 24.49
C ARG A 15 8.39 10.91 22.99
N GLN A 16 9.20 11.81 22.42
CA GLN A 16 9.16 12.08 20.98
C GLN A 16 9.63 10.89 20.14
N ARG A 17 10.62 10.13 20.61
CA ARG A 17 11.09 8.92 19.93
C ARG A 17 10.01 7.86 19.85
N GLU A 18 9.25 7.65 20.92
CA GLU A 18 8.11 6.72 20.91
C GLU A 18 7.01 7.18 19.95
N GLN A 19 6.66 8.47 19.96
CA GLN A 19 5.65 9.02 19.06
C GLN A 19 6.07 8.90 17.58
N LEU A 20 7.35 9.16 17.28
CA LEU A 20 7.91 9.01 15.94
C LEU A 20 7.93 7.54 15.50
N ALA A 21 8.32 6.62 16.38
CA ALA A 21 8.29 5.19 16.08
C ALA A 21 6.88 4.72 15.72
N SER A 22 5.88 5.08 16.54
CA SER A 22 4.47 4.78 16.26
C SER A 22 4.00 5.36 14.92
N THR A 23 4.43 6.58 14.60
CA THR A 23 4.07 7.23 13.33
C THR A 23 4.69 6.52 12.14
N VAL A 24 5.96 6.11 12.25
CA VAL A 24 6.67 5.36 11.20
C VAL A 24 6.03 4.00 10.98
N ASP A 25 5.65 3.28 12.04
CA ASP A 25 4.96 1.99 11.93
C ASP A 25 3.61 2.13 11.22
N GLN A 26 2.81 3.14 11.59
CA GLN A 26 1.54 3.44 10.91
C GLN A 26 1.73 3.80 9.44
N LEU A 27 2.77 4.58 9.12
CA LEU A 27 3.06 4.96 7.74
C LEU A 27 3.56 3.75 6.94
N THR A 28 4.39 2.90 7.53
CA THR A 28 4.85 1.64 6.94
C THR A 28 3.69 0.72 6.64
N HIS A 29 2.73 0.60 7.58
CA HIS A 29 1.53 -0.19 7.36
C HIS A 29 0.66 0.36 6.21
N LYS A 30 0.48 1.68 6.14
CA LYS A 30 -0.27 2.33 5.05
C LYS A 30 0.44 2.21 3.70
N LEU A 31 1.77 2.23 3.69
CA LEU A 31 2.59 2.14 2.49
C LEU A 31 2.98 0.71 2.13
N ASP A 32 2.51 -0.31 2.84
CA ASP A 32 2.65 -1.71 2.44
C ASP A 32 1.70 -2.05 1.27
N VAL A 33 2.03 -1.47 0.11
CA VAL A 33 1.30 -1.67 -1.14
C VAL A 33 1.39 -3.14 -1.56
N LYS A 34 2.46 -3.86 -1.23
CA LYS A 34 2.60 -5.28 -1.58
C LYS A 34 1.53 -6.13 -0.88
N ALA A 35 1.33 -5.96 0.42
CA ALA A 35 0.28 -6.68 1.14
C ALA A 35 -1.12 -6.27 0.61
N GLN A 36 -1.35 -4.97 0.41
CA GLN A 36 -2.62 -4.48 -0.14
C GLN A 36 -2.90 -5.02 -1.55
N THR A 37 -1.89 -5.08 -2.43
CA THR A 37 -2.02 -5.65 -3.78
C THR A 37 -2.31 -7.15 -3.70
N LYS A 38 -1.60 -7.92 -2.86
CA LYS A 38 -1.87 -9.35 -2.70
C LYS A 38 -3.31 -9.61 -2.23
N GLN A 39 -3.78 -8.86 -1.24
CA GLN A 39 -5.15 -8.98 -0.76
C GLN A 39 -6.17 -8.62 -1.84
N ARG A 40 -5.98 -7.49 -2.55
CA ARG A 40 -6.87 -7.09 -3.64
C ARG A 40 -6.88 -8.11 -4.79
N VAL A 41 -5.74 -8.69 -5.13
CA VAL A 41 -5.62 -9.73 -6.17
C VAL A 41 -6.34 -11.01 -5.73
N ALA A 42 -6.19 -11.44 -4.46
CA ALA A 42 -6.92 -12.58 -3.93
C ALA A 42 -8.44 -12.35 -4.02
N THR A 43 -8.93 -11.21 -3.53
CA THR A 43 -10.35 -10.88 -3.62
C THR A 43 -10.85 -10.74 -5.07
N ALA A 44 -10.03 -10.19 -5.97
CA ALA A 44 -10.38 -10.10 -7.39
C ALA A 44 -10.41 -11.47 -8.05
N LYS A 45 -9.49 -12.38 -7.70
CA LYS A 45 -9.46 -13.76 -8.17
C LYS A 45 -10.69 -14.53 -7.72
N ASP A 46 -11.09 -14.37 -6.46
CA ASP A 46 -12.29 -15.02 -5.92
C ASP A 46 -13.56 -14.55 -6.64
N ARG A 47 -13.64 -13.26 -7.02
CA ARG A 47 -14.77 -12.72 -7.82
C ARG A 47 -14.70 -13.07 -9.30
N ALA A 48 -13.50 -13.33 -9.82
CA ALA A 48 -13.23 -13.61 -11.23
C ALA A 48 -13.41 -15.09 -11.60
N THR A 49 -13.57 -15.96 -10.60
CA THR A 49 -13.56 -17.41 -10.74
C THR A 49 -14.94 -17.95 -10.37
N THR A 50 -15.54 -18.77 -11.24
CA THR A 50 -16.77 -19.53 -10.93
C THR A 50 -16.45 -20.62 -9.89
N ASP A 51 -17.46 -21.15 -9.18
CA ASP A 51 -17.34 -22.21 -8.15
C ASP A 51 -16.48 -23.43 -8.59
N GLU A 52 -16.33 -23.67 -9.89
CA GLU A 52 -15.51 -24.74 -10.50
C GLU A 52 -14.06 -24.34 -10.79
N GLY A 53 -13.59 -23.17 -10.33
CA GLY A 53 -12.20 -22.75 -10.49
C GLY A 53 -11.86 -22.18 -11.87
N LYS A 54 -12.85 -21.95 -12.75
CA LYS A 54 -12.66 -21.45 -14.11
C LYS A 54 -12.88 -19.93 -14.21
N PRO A 55 -12.02 -19.19 -14.93
CA PRO A 55 -12.22 -17.77 -15.16
C PRO A 55 -13.49 -17.52 -15.99
N VAL A 56 -14.34 -16.58 -15.56
CA VAL A 56 -15.58 -16.30 -16.29
C VAL A 56 -15.27 -15.68 -17.66
N PRO A 57 -15.99 -16.04 -18.74
CA PRO A 57 -15.64 -15.72 -20.12
C PRO A 57 -15.59 -14.21 -20.43
N GLU A 58 -16.28 -13.36 -19.66
CA GLU A 58 -16.20 -11.90 -19.79
C GLU A 58 -14.82 -11.32 -19.47
N ILE A 59 -13.97 -12.05 -18.73
CA ILE A 59 -12.67 -11.55 -18.25
C ILE A 59 -11.63 -11.49 -19.38
N TYR A 60 -11.76 -12.29 -20.44
CA TYR A 60 -10.80 -12.26 -21.55
C TYR A 60 -10.76 -10.89 -22.26
N GLY A 61 -11.91 -10.25 -22.46
CA GLY A 61 -11.99 -8.90 -23.02
C GLY A 61 -11.45 -7.84 -22.05
N ALA A 62 -11.74 -7.98 -20.76
CA ALA A 62 -11.26 -7.06 -19.72
C ALA A 62 -9.73 -7.12 -19.53
N VAL A 63 -9.12 -8.30 -19.60
CA VAL A 63 -7.66 -8.47 -19.49
C VAL A 63 -6.94 -7.86 -20.68
N ALA A 64 -7.46 -8.06 -21.90
CA ALA A 64 -6.90 -7.44 -23.11
C ALA A 64 -6.96 -5.91 -23.04
N GLY A 65 -8.09 -5.34 -22.60
CA GLY A 65 -8.26 -3.90 -22.41
C GLY A 65 -7.33 -3.32 -21.34
N ALA A 66 -7.20 -4.00 -20.19
CA ALA A 66 -6.31 -3.59 -19.12
C ALA A 66 -4.83 -3.62 -19.55
N ALA A 67 -4.41 -4.64 -20.31
CA ALA A 67 -3.05 -4.74 -20.84
C ALA A 67 -2.73 -3.57 -21.77
N LEU A 68 -3.65 -3.20 -22.68
CA LEU A 68 -3.51 -2.04 -23.56
C LEU A 68 -3.43 -0.73 -22.77
N ALA A 69 -4.28 -0.54 -21.77
CA ALA A 69 -4.26 0.66 -20.93
C ALA A 69 -2.94 0.81 -20.16
N LEU A 70 -2.42 -0.28 -19.59
CA LEU A 70 -1.13 -0.30 -18.91
C LEU A 70 0.02 0.02 -19.88
N LEU A 71 -0.03 -0.50 -21.10
CA LEU A 71 0.94 -0.20 -22.15
C LEU A 71 0.95 1.29 -22.49
N ILE A 72 -0.23 1.91 -22.66
CA ILE A 72 -0.35 3.34 -22.93
C ILE A 72 0.20 4.18 -21.78
N ILE A 73 -0.13 3.82 -20.52
CA ILE A 73 0.38 4.52 -19.33
C ILE A 73 1.91 4.41 -19.26
N LEU A 74 2.48 3.22 -19.49
CA LEU A 74 3.92 2.99 -19.46
C LEU A 74 4.66 3.76 -20.57
N VAL A 75 4.06 3.85 -21.76
CA VAL A 75 4.62 4.63 -22.86
C VAL A 75 4.56 6.13 -22.55
N ARG A 76 3.48 6.60 -21.90
CA ARG A 76 3.35 8.00 -21.45
C ARG A 76 4.31 8.36 -20.32
N SER A 77 4.61 7.44 -19.40
CA SER A 77 5.54 7.71 -18.30
C SER A 77 7.01 7.68 -18.73
N ARG A 78 7.29 7.19 -19.95
CA ARG A 78 8.63 7.13 -20.56
C ARG A 78 8.90 8.22 -21.61
N ARG A 79 7.91 9.07 -21.91
CA ARG A 79 8.05 10.24 -22.80
C ARG A 79 8.05 11.51 -21.96
#